data_AF-A0A6I4YP36-F1
#
_entry.id   AF-A0A6I4YP36-F1
#
_cell.length_a   1.000
_cell.length_b   1.000
_cell.length_c   1.000
_cell.angle_alpha   90.00
_cell.angle_beta   90.00
_cell.angle_gamma   90.00
#
_symmetry.space_group_name_H-M   'P 1'
#
loop_
_entity.id
_entity.type
_entity.pdbx_description
1 polymer ?
#
loop_
_entity_poly.entity_id
_entity_poly.type
_entity_poly.pdbx_seq_one_letter_code
_entity_poly.pdbx_strand_id
1 'polypeptide(L)'
;MTHASPPRPLRRAALTLALLLGPVAAQTSAAQTSVAQPTVAQAAPSTTAPAPAPVPAAPATALASPLDTLLLALRSAPGWRSADLTYRAAQLQLDSARLRAGLNLTAGGNAALTKAPWEGGDWTGNGTLTLSASLPVLPWSPLLEGVRSAERGVQTAALDLRGTRAGLTTQLWQAYAGLRAAGDALTLADAQLALSGQLLAAGRDQRAQGLLTESGLLDRQANLEAAQAGRDRAARAVTQARAALTRLLGTDPLPATPDL
;
A
#
# COMPACT_ATOMS: atom_id res chain seq x y z
N MET A 1 39.09 47.71 -3.10
CA MET A 1 38.92 46.55 -2.19
C MET A 1 37.72 45.78 -2.67
N THR A 2 37.99 44.76 -3.47
CA THR A 2 37.07 44.11 -4.39
C THR A 2 36.95 42.67 -3.92
N HIS A 3 35.83 42.31 -3.28
CA HIS A 3 35.66 40.96 -2.73
C HIS A 3 35.06 40.04 -3.78
N ALA A 4 35.86 39.06 -4.18
CA ALA A 4 35.54 38.00 -5.11
C ALA A 4 34.55 36.99 -4.51
N SER A 5 33.56 36.58 -5.31
CA SER A 5 32.67 35.45 -5.06
C SER A 5 33.19 34.19 -5.77
N PRO A 6 33.40 33.06 -5.08
CA PRO A 6 33.59 31.76 -5.73
C PRO A 6 32.27 30.96 -5.90
N PRO A 7 32.26 29.96 -6.81
CA PRO A 7 31.07 29.50 -7.54
C PRO A 7 30.31 28.34 -6.87
N ARG A 8 29.00 28.25 -7.16
CA ARG A 8 28.18 27.07 -6.84
C ARG A 8 28.18 26.08 -8.03
N PRO A 9 28.49 24.79 -7.82
CA PRO A 9 28.45 23.79 -8.88
C PRO A 9 27.01 23.31 -9.15
N LEU A 10 26.58 23.43 -10.41
CA LEU A 10 25.39 22.75 -10.92
C LEU A 10 25.73 21.27 -11.17
N ARG A 11 25.31 20.39 -10.26
CA ARG A 11 25.20 18.95 -10.53
C ARG A 11 24.01 18.71 -11.45
N ARG A 12 24.26 18.57 -12.75
CA ARG A 12 23.33 17.89 -13.66
C ARG A 12 23.72 16.43 -13.72
N ALA A 13 22.98 15.59 -13.00
CA ALA A 13 23.05 14.16 -13.13
C ALA A 13 22.40 13.75 -14.47
N ALA A 14 23.18 13.05 -15.28
CA ALA A 14 22.70 12.29 -16.41
C ALA A 14 21.74 11.19 -15.93
N LEU A 15 20.65 10.99 -16.65
CA LEU A 15 20.00 9.68 -16.70
C LEU A 15 19.51 9.43 -18.12
N THR A 16 20.41 8.83 -18.89
CA THR A 16 20.14 8.05 -20.08
C THR A 16 19.29 6.84 -19.67
N LEU A 17 18.03 6.80 -20.11
CA LEU A 17 17.23 5.56 -20.08
C LEU A 17 16.85 5.22 -21.52
N ALA A 18 17.65 4.34 -22.10
CA ALA A 18 17.34 3.64 -23.33
C ALA A 18 16.81 2.24 -22.99
N LEU A 19 16.00 1.73 -23.91
CA LEU A 19 15.58 0.34 -24.16
C LEU A 19 14.16 -0.12 -23.77
N LEU A 20 13.53 -0.66 -24.83
CA LEU A 20 12.60 -1.79 -24.90
C LEU A 20 11.10 -1.50 -24.78
N LEU A 21 10.55 -0.82 -25.80
CA LEU A 21 9.17 -1.02 -26.26
C LEU A 21 9.19 -1.89 -27.53
N GLY A 22 8.70 -3.13 -27.42
CA GLY A 22 8.41 -4.01 -28.56
C GLY A 22 6.93 -3.90 -28.97
N PRO A 23 6.59 -3.80 -30.27
CA PRO A 23 5.21 -3.76 -30.74
C PRO A 23 4.67 -5.18 -30.96
N VAL A 24 3.54 -5.53 -30.35
CA VAL A 24 2.74 -6.68 -30.78
C VAL A 24 1.76 -6.21 -31.84
N ALA A 25 2.08 -6.56 -33.08
CA ALA A 25 1.21 -6.40 -34.23
C ALA A 25 0.01 -7.34 -34.12
N ALA A 26 -1.17 -6.78 -34.35
CA ALA A 26 -2.37 -7.52 -34.70
C ALA A 26 -2.13 -8.30 -35.99
N GLN A 27 -2.36 -9.60 -35.98
CA GLN A 27 -2.52 -10.38 -37.20
C GLN A 27 -3.84 -11.14 -37.13
N THR A 28 -4.80 -10.55 -37.83
CA THR A 28 -5.98 -11.17 -38.40
C THR A 28 -5.56 -12.28 -39.36
N SER A 29 -6.11 -13.48 -39.20
CA SER A 29 -6.23 -14.44 -40.29
C SER A 29 -7.64 -15.01 -40.30
N ALA A 30 -8.40 -14.53 -41.28
CA ALA A 30 -9.59 -15.18 -41.79
C ALA A 30 -9.16 -16.28 -42.77
N ALA A 31 -9.69 -17.48 -42.59
CA ALA A 31 -9.80 -18.47 -43.65
C ALA A 31 -11.03 -19.33 -43.37
N GLN A 32 -12.14 -18.88 -43.95
CA GLN A 32 -13.38 -19.63 -44.12
C GLN A 32 -13.15 -20.68 -45.22
N THR A 33 -13.37 -21.96 -44.93
CA THR A 33 -13.92 -22.91 -45.92
C THR A 33 -14.50 -24.10 -45.16
N SER A 34 -15.82 -24.22 -45.10
CA SER A 34 -16.50 -25.50 -44.92
C SER A 34 -17.91 -25.37 -45.45
N VAL A 35 -18.21 -26.24 -46.41
CA VAL A 35 -19.38 -26.26 -47.28
C VAL A 35 -20.29 -27.41 -46.84
N ALA A 36 -21.59 -27.16 -46.89
CA ALA A 36 -22.70 -28.11 -47.03
C ALA A 36 -22.99 -29.13 -45.91
N GLN A 37 -24.10 -28.86 -45.21
CA GLN A 37 -25.01 -29.85 -44.63
C GLN A 37 -25.55 -30.82 -45.70
N PRO A 38 -25.89 -32.05 -45.28
CA PRO A 38 -27.20 -32.58 -45.59
C PRO A 38 -28.02 -32.84 -44.33
N THR A 39 -29.26 -32.37 -44.40
CA THR A 39 -30.40 -32.64 -43.54
C THR A 39 -30.68 -34.14 -43.46
N VAL A 40 -30.77 -34.68 -42.24
CA VAL A 40 -31.70 -35.77 -41.93
C VAL A 40 -32.42 -35.40 -40.63
N ALA A 41 -33.71 -35.13 -40.78
CA ALA A 41 -34.64 -35.04 -39.68
C ALA A 41 -34.86 -36.44 -39.11
N GLN A 42 -34.69 -36.61 -37.80
CA GLN A 42 -35.28 -37.74 -37.11
C GLN A 42 -35.85 -37.30 -35.76
N ALA A 43 -37.13 -37.63 -35.62
CA ALA A 43 -38.02 -37.19 -34.58
C ALA A 43 -37.99 -38.13 -33.36
N ALA A 44 -38.20 -37.50 -32.20
CA ALA A 44 -38.71 -38.03 -30.92
C ALA A 44 -37.77 -38.95 -30.08
N PRO A 45 -37.95 -39.05 -28.75
CA PRO A 45 -38.96 -38.41 -27.90
C PRO A 45 -38.37 -37.50 -26.79
N SER A 46 -39.11 -36.42 -26.48
CA SER A 46 -38.97 -35.64 -25.25
C SER A 46 -39.30 -36.51 -24.05
N THR A 47 -38.24 -37.03 -23.40
CA THR A 47 -38.38 -37.59 -22.05
C THR A 47 -38.36 -36.41 -21.09
N THR A 48 -39.51 -36.12 -20.51
CA THR A 48 -39.68 -35.16 -19.41
C THR A 48 -38.81 -35.62 -18.24
N ALA A 49 -37.61 -35.05 -18.10
CA ALA A 49 -36.83 -35.16 -16.88
C ALA A 49 -37.54 -34.33 -15.80
N PRO A 50 -37.78 -34.90 -14.60
CA PRO A 50 -38.45 -34.18 -13.52
C PRO A 50 -37.61 -32.98 -13.09
N ALA A 51 -38.28 -31.86 -12.86
CA ALA A 51 -37.71 -30.64 -12.33
C ALA A 51 -36.84 -30.92 -11.10
N PRO A 52 -35.61 -30.39 -11.01
CA PRO A 52 -34.86 -30.45 -9.76
C PRO A 52 -35.65 -29.68 -8.71
N ALA A 53 -35.93 -30.38 -7.60
CA ALA A 53 -36.53 -29.79 -6.41
C ALA A 53 -35.74 -28.54 -5.99
N PRO A 54 -36.40 -27.48 -5.51
CA PRO A 54 -35.71 -26.32 -4.99
C PRO A 54 -34.91 -26.76 -3.76
N VAL A 55 -33.58 -26.79 -3.93
CA VAL A 55 -32.67 -26.91 -2.79
C VAL A 55 -32.98 -25.71 -1.88
N PRO A 56 -33.31 -25.92 -0.60
CA PRO A 56 -33.51 -24.80 0.31
C PRO A 56 -32.25 -23.95 0.29
N ALA A 57 -32.42 -22.68 -0.08
CA ALA A 57 -31.37 -21.68 -0.04
C ALA A 57 -30.74 -21.73 1.34
N ALA A 58 -29.51 -22.22 1.41
CA ALA A 58 -28.66 -22.01 2.57
C ALA A 58 -28.69 -20.50 2.84
N PRO A 59 -28.94 -20.07 4.08
CA PRO A 59 -28.99 -18.65 4.39
C PRO A 59 -27.65 -18.09 3.96
N ALA A 60 -27.70 -17.19 2.98
CA ALA A 60 -26.61 -16.29 2.67
C ALA A 60 -26.43 -15.43 3.91
N THR A 61 -25.72 -15.98 4.89
CA THR A 61 -25.09 -15.21 5.94
C THR A 61 -24.10 -14.37 5.15
N ALA A 62 -24.50 -13.14 4.83
CA ALA A 62 -23.63 -12.12 4.30
C ALA A 62 -22.57 -11.89 5.38
N LEU A 63 -21.56 -12.74 5.38
CA LEU A 63 -20.25 -12.47 5.96
C LEU A 63 -19.89 -11.12 5.35
N ALA A 64 -19.88 -10.07 6.17
CA ALA A 64 -19.24 -8.81 5.82
C ALA A 64 -17.94 -9.18 5.11
N SER A 65 -17.81 -8.75 3.85
CA SER A 65 -16.77 -9.31 2.99
C SER A 65 -15.42 -9.10 3.69
N PRO A 66 -14.46 -10.04 3.61
CA PRO A 66 -13.17 -9.91 4.29
C PRO A 66 -12.49 -8.56 4.00
N LEU A 67 -12.79 -8.00 2.83
CA LEU A 67 -12.46 -6.64 2.42
C LEU A 67 -13.06 -5.51 3.28
N ASP A 68 -14.35 -5.57 3.64
CA ASP A 68 -15.00 -4.54 4.47
C ASP A 68 -14.34 -4.45 5.84
N THR A 69 -14.01 -5.61 6.41
CA THR A 69 -13.25 -5.72 7.66
C THR A 69 -11.85 -5.12 7.51
N LEU A 70 -11.17 -5.38 6.39
CA LEU A 70 -9.86 -4.79 6.08
C LEU A 70 -9.93 -3.27 5.89
N LEU A 71 -10.99 -2.75 5.25
CA LEU A 71 -11.21 -1.31 5.08
C LEU A 71 -11.48 -0.63 6.42
N LEU A 72 -12.20 -1.30 7.33
CA LEU A 72 -12.44 -0.80 8.68
C LEU A 72 -11.14 -0.81 9.50
N ALA A 73 -10.32 -1.86 9.38
CA ALA A 73 -8.98 -1.93 9.97
C ALA A 73 -8.04 -0.85 9.41
N LEU A 74 -8.12 -0.53 8.12
CA LEU A 74 -7.32 0.52 7.48
C LEU A 74 -7.54 1.90 8.11
N ARG A 75 -8.76 2.21 8.57
CA ARG A 75 -9.04 3.48 9.27
C ARG A 75 -8.34 3.59 10.62
N SER A 76 -7.96 2.46 11.22
CA SER A 76 -7.17 2.40 12.45
C SER A 76 -5.66 2.32 12.22
N ALA A 77 -5.23 2.20 10.95
CA ALA A 77 -3.83 2.01 10.58
C ALA A 77 -2.95 3.23 10.94
N PRO A 78 -1.66 3.03 11.22
CA PRO A 78 -0.75 4.11 11.59
C PRO A 78 -0.61 5.16 10.49
N GLY A 79 -0.61 4.75 9.22
CA GLY A 79 -0.54 5.66 8.07
C GLY A 79 -1.74 6.60 7.95
N TRP A 80 -2.93 6.15 8.37
CA TRP A 80 -4.12 7.00 8.42
C TRP A 80 -4.01 8.04 9.54
N ARG A 81 -3.57 7.60 10.73
CA ARG A 81 -3.36 8.50 11.89
C ARG A 81 -2.28 9.54 11.62
N SER A 82 -1.18 9.18 10.97
CA SER A 82 -0.12 10.13 10.63
C SER A 82 -0.63 11.23 9.69
N ALA A 83 -1.45 10.89 8.70
CA ALA A 83 -2.05 11.88 7.79
C ALA A 83 -2.99 12.84 8.53
N ASP A 84 -3.82 12.33 9.44
CA ASP A 84 -4.72 13.14 10.26
C ASP A 84 -3.93 14.09 11.20
N LEU A 85 -2.83 13.61 11.79
CA LEU A 85 -1.97 14.43 12.64
C LEU A 85 -1.26 15.54 11.85
N THR A 86 -0.78 15.26 10.64
CA THR A 86 -0.20 16.29 9.76
C THR A 86 -1.22 17.38 9.42
N TYR A 87 -2.47 17.00 9.14
CA TYR A 87 -3.55 17.96 8.91
C TYR A 87 -3.84 18.82 10.14
N ARG A 88 -3.93 18.21 11.33
CA ARG A 88 -4.11 18.95 12.60
C ARG A 88 -2.94 19.88 12.90
N ALA A 89 -1.70 19.46 12.62
CA ALA A 89 -0.52 20.31 12.79
C ALA A 89 -0.60 21.55 11.90
N ALA A 90 -1.05 21.41 10.64
CA ALA A 90 -1.27 22.54 9.74
C ALA A 90 -2.36 23.50 10.25
N GLN A 91 -3.45 22.97 10.83
CA GLN A 91 -4.50 23.78 11.45
C GLN A 91 -3.96 24.60 12.63
N LEU A 92 -3.20 23.97 13.54
CA LEU A 92 -2.57 24.66 14.66
C LEU A 92 -1.58 25.74 14.18
N GLN A 93 -0.89 25.48 13.08
CA GLN A 93 0.02 26.46 12.47
C GLN A 93 -0.74 27.67 11.92
N LEU A 94 -1.91 27.47 11.30
CA LEU A 94 -2.82 28.54 10.90
C LEU A 94 -3.33 29.34 12.10
N ASP A 95 -3.76 28.67 13.16
CA ASP A 95 -4.21 29.34 14.38
C ASP A 95 -3.08 30.18 15.00
N SER A 96 -1.86 29.65 15.05
CA SER A 96 -0.69 30.39 15.52
C SER A 96 -0.38 31.62 14.64
N ALA A 97 -0.56 31.51 13.32
CA ALA A 97 -0.36 32.63 12.40
C ALA A 97 -1.43 33.71 12.60
N ARG A 98 -2.68 33.32 12.82
CA ARG A 98 -3.79 34.22 13.12
C ARG A 98 -3.57 34.97 14.44
N LEU A 99 -3.10 34.27 15.48
CA LEU A 99 -2.77 34.89 16.76
C LEU A 99 -1.64 35.93 16.63
N ARG A 100 -0.59 35.65 15.85
CA ARG A 100 0.50 36.59 15.59
C ARG A 100 0.09 37.79 14.73
N ALA A 101 -0.90 37.62 13.86
CA ALA A 101 -1.48 38.71 13.07
C ALA A 101 -2.47 39.56 13.90
N GLY A 102 -2.92 39.06 15.06
CA GLY A 102 -3.70 39.80 16.03
C GLY A 102 -2.85 40.71 16.93
N LEU A 103 -3.44 41.14 18.04
CA LEU A 103 -2.74 41.90 19.08
C LEU A 103 -1.76 40.98 19.81
N ASN A 104 -0.47 41.31 19.74
CA ASN A 104 0.57 40.62 20.52
C ASN A 104 0.96 41.48 21.72
N LEU A 105 0.86 40.91 22.93
CA LEU A 105 1.31 41.51 24.18
C LEU A 105 2.49 40.70 24.72
N THR A 106 3.65 41.31 24.85
CA THR A 106 4.84 40.70 25.45
C THR A 106 5.24 41.44 26.71
N ALA A 107 5.43 40.68 27.80
CA ALA A 107 5.97 41.18 29.06
C ALA A 107 7.36 40.59 29.27
N GLY A 108 8.36 41.42 29.53
CA GLY A 108 9.72 41.02 29.83
C GLY A 108 10.19 41.67 31.13
N GLY A 109 10.79 40.88 32.01
CA GLY A 109 11.40 41.37 33.24
C GLY A 109 12.86 40.98 33.29
N ASN A 110 13.72 41.90 33.67
CA ASN A 110 15.14 41.66 33.89
C ASN A 110 15.54 42.32 35.21
N ALA A 111 16.28 41.56 36.02
CA ALA A 111 16.81 42.04 37.29
C ALA A 111 18.30 41.75 37.32
N ALA A 112 19.10 42.73 37.73
CA ALA A 112 20.52 42.57 37.97
C ALA A 112 20.85 42.99 39.40
N LEU A 113 21.66 42.18 40.06
CA LEU A 113 22.30 42.54 41.32
C LEU A 113 23.78 42.71 41.07
N THR A 114 24.31 43.87 41.44
CA THR A 114 25.75 44.17 41.36
C THR A 114 26.23 44.66 42.71
N LYS A 115 27.41 44.20 43.11
CA LYS A 115 28.09 44.61 44.34
C LYS A 115 29.38 45.34 43.94
N ALA A 116 29.49 46.62 44.29
CA ALA A 116 30.66 47.43 43.97
C ALA A 116 30.98 48.41 45.12
N PRO A 117 32.21 48.44 45.68
CA PRO A 117 33.35 47.51 45.49
C PRO A 117 33.17 46.14 46.18
N TRP A 118 33.81 45.09 45.67
CA TRP A 118 33.56 43.68 46.09
C TRP A 118 33.89 43.40 47.57
N GLU A 119 34.89 44.10 48.12
CA GLU A 119 35.44 43.90 49.46
C GLU A 119 34.65 44.60 50.59
N GLY A 120 33.69 45.48 50.25
CA GLY A 120 32.94 46.22 51.28
C GLY A 120 31.76 47.08 50.81
N GLY A 121 31.41 47.05 49.53
CA GLY A 121 30.30 47.82 48.96
C GLY A 121 28.94 47.17 49.18
N ASP A 122 27.91 48.00 49.25
CA ASP A 122 26.52 47.58 49.37
C ASP A 122 26.03 46.87 48.10
N TRP A 123 25.06 45.96 48.28
CA TRP A 123 24.37 45.32 47.18
C TRP A 123 23.42 46.33 46.52
N THR A 124 23.64 46.60 45.24
CA THR A 124 22.74 47.43 44.43
C THR A 124 21.94 46.51 43.52
N GLY A 125 20.61 46.55 43.64
CA GLY A 125 19.70 45.82 42.78
C GLY A 125 18.98 46.78 41.84
N ASN A 126 18.92 46.45 40.56
CA ASN A 126 17.99 47.08 39.64
C ASN A 126 17.08 46.02 39.00
N GLY A 127 15.84 46.41 38.73
CA GLY A 127 14.86 45.57 38.07
C GLY A 127 14.07 46.43 37.09
N THR A 128 13.96 45.98 35.86
CA THR A 128 13.12 46.61 34.85
C THR A 128 12.06 45.64 34.38
N LEU A 129 10.82 46.14 34.27
CA LEU A 129 9.68 45.43 33.73
C LEU A 129 9.21 46.19 32.48
N THR A 130 9.25 45.52 31.34
CA THR A 130 8.86 46.06 30.05
C THR A 130 7.61 45.34 29.58
N LEU A 131 6.57 46.10 29.25
CA LEU A 131 5.37 45.60 28.60
C LEU A 131 5.26 46.23 27.21
N SER A 132 5.16 45.42 26.17
CA SER A 132 5.02 45.90 24.79
C SER A 132 3.78 45.27 24.13
N ALA A 133 3.02 46.10 23.43
CA ALA A 133 1.88 45.70 22.63
C ALA A 133 2.15 46.04 21.16
N SER A 134 1.87 45.13 20.24
CA SER A 134 2.00 45.34 18.80
C SER A 134 0.77 44.84 18.06
N LEU A 135 0.24 45.65 17.14
CA LEU A 135 -0.88 45.30 16.28
C LEU A 135 -0.58 45.74 14.84
N PRO A 136 -0.51 44.83 13.86
CA PRO A 136 -0.36 45.21 12.46
C PRO A 136 -1.67 45.79 11.91
N VAL A 137 -1.66 47.07 11.55
CA VAL A 137 -2.86 47.78 11.04
C VAL A 137 -2.96 47.72 9.50
N LEU A 138 -1.85 47.47 8.80
CA LEU A 138 -1.78 47.58 7.34
C LEU A 138 -2.04 46.24 6.63
N PRO A 139 -2.85 46.20 5.55
CA PRO A 139 -3.26 44.96 4.87
C PRO A 139 -2.14 44.26 4.09
N TRP A 140 -1.01 44.93 3.86
CA TRP A 140 0.21 44.38 3.24
C TRP A 140 1.29 44.02 4.27
N SER A 141 0.94 43.95 5.57
CA SER A 141 1.87 43.50 6.60
C SER A 141 2.34 42.07 6.33
N PRO A 142 3.64 41.75 6.53
CA PRO A 142 4.17 40.39 6.40
C PRO A 142 3.45 39.38 7.30
N LEU A 143 2.84 39.84 8.41
CA LEU A 143 2.03 39.00 9.29
C LEU A 143 0.75 38.48 8.61
N LEU A 144 0.09 39.32 7.81
CA LEU A 144 -1.11 38.91 7.06
C LEU A 144 -0.76 37.98 5.89
N GLU A 145 0.38 38.18 5.22
CA GLU A 145 0.86 37.23 4.22
C GLU A 145 1.25 35.88 4.86
N GLY A 146 1.77 35.90 6.09
CA GLY A 146 1.97 34.70 6.90
C GLY A 146 0.68 33.90 7.13
N VAL A 147 -0.44 34.59 7.40
CA VAL A 147 -1.76 33.96 7.52
C VAL A 147 -2.19 33.34 6.19
N ARG A 148 -2.13 34.09 5.07
CA ARG A 148 -2.49 33.55 3.74
C ARG A 148 -1.63 32.34 3.35
N SER A 149 -0.34 32.38 3.69
CA SER A 149 0.57 31.26 3.48
C SER A 149 0.18 30.04 4.31
N ALA A 150 -0.17 30.24 5.59
CA ALA A 150 -0.67 29.15 6.45
C ALA A 150 -2.02 28.59 5.97
N GLU A 151 -2.92 29.43 5.43
CA GLU A 151 -4.19 28.99 4.84
C GLU A 151 -3.96 28.10 3.62
N ARG A 152 -3.05 28.51 2.72
CA ARG A 152 -2.61 27.65 1.61
C ARG A 152 -2.00 26.34 2.14
N GLY A 153 -1.20 26.40 3.20
CA GLY A 153 -0.64 25.23 3.86
C GLY A 153 -1.71 24.24 4.36
N VAL A 154 -2.79 24.73 4.97
CA VAL A 154 -3.92 23.88 5.40
C VAL A 154 -4.65 23.28 4.20
N GLN A 155 -4.82 24.03 3.11
CA GLN A 155 -5.42 23.49 1.88
C GLN A 155 -4.56 22.39 1.27
N THR A 156 -3.25 22.58 1.19
CA THR A 156 -2.30 21.55 0.75
C THR A 156 -2.37 20.32 1.66
N ALA A 157 -2.33 20.49 2.98
CA ALA A 157 -2.44 19.38 3.93
C ALA A 157 -3.78 18.62 3.82
N ALA A 158 -4.88 19.30 3.49
CA ALA A 158 -6.17 18.66 3.25
C ALA A 158 -6.17 17.81 1.98
N LEU A 159 -5.52 18.29 0.90
CA LEU A 159 -5.34 17.52 -0.33
C LEU A 159 -4.42 16.32 -0.11
N ASP A 160 -3.31 16.51 0.61
CA ASP A 160 -2.38 15.43 0.97
C ASP A 160 -3.07 14.36 1.83
N LEU A 161 -3.95 14.77 2.75
CA LEU A 161 -4.76 13.85 3.53
C LEU A 161 -5.69 13.01 2.63
N ARG A 162 -6.37 13.63 1.66
CA ARG A 162 -7.24 12.91 0.71
C ARG A 162 -6.43 11.98 -0.18
N GLY A 163 -5.30 12.46 -0.69
CA GLY A 163 -4.37 11.69 -1.52
C GLY A 163 -3.80 10.48 -0.78
N THR A 164 -3.38 10.67 0.47
CA THR A 164 -2.86 9.59 1.32
C THR A 164 -3.93 8.55 1.59
N ARG A 165 -5.17 8.96 1.92
CA ARG A 165 -6.28 8.02 2.13
C ARG A 165 -6.59 7.21 0.87
N ALA A 166 -6.67 7.87 -0.29
CA ALA A 166 -6.86 7.18 -1.57
C ALA A 166 -5.70 6.22 -1.86
N GLY A 167 -4.46 6.65 -1.70
CA GLY A 167 -3.26 5.82 -1.90
C GLY A 167 -3.25 4.58 -1.00
N LEU A 168 -3.56 4.74 0.29
CA LEU A 168 -3.66 3.63 1.25
C LEU A 168 -4.77 2.64 0.85
N THR A 169 -5.92 3.14 0.38
CA THR A 169 -6.99 2.24 -0.11
C THR A 169 -6.56 1.46 -1.34
N THR A 170 -5.90 2.10 -2.32
CA THR A 170 -5.38 1.41 -3.51
C THR A 170 -4.31 0.39 -3.16
N GLN A 171 -3.40 0.71 -2.23
CA GLN A 171 -2.39 -0.22 -1.74
C GLN A 171 -3.02 -1.43 -1.05
N LEU A 172 -4.09 -1.23 -0.26
CA LEU A 172 -4.84 -2.32 0.36
C LEU A 172 -5.44 -3.25 -0.70
N TRP A 173 -6.05 -2.69 -1.73
CA TRP A 173 -6.61 -3.46 -2.85
C TRP A 173 -5.56 -4.30 -3.57
N GLN A 174 -4.40 -3.70 -3.88
CA GLN A 174 -3.29 -4.41 -4.52
C GLN A 174 -2.74 -5.53 -3.63
N ALA A 175 -2.58 -5.26 -2.33
CA ALA A 175 -2.09 -6.25 -1.38
C ALA A 175 -3.09 -7.41 -1.19
N TYR A 176 -4.40 -7.12 -1.15
CA TYR A 176 -5.45 -8.13 -1.08
C TYR A 176 -5.49 -8.99 -2.35
N ALA A 177 -5.44 -8.38 -3.53
CA ALA A 177 -5.36 -9.11 -4.79
C ALA A 177 -4.10 -9.99 -4.87
N GLY A 178 -2.96 -9.48 -4.40
CA GLY A 178 -1.71 -10.23 -4.33
C GLY A 178 -1.79 -11.43 -3.37
N LEU A 179 -2.46 -11.27 -2.21
CA LEU A 179 -2.69 -12.39 -1.29
C LEU A 179 -3.57 -13.47 -1.92
N ARG A 180 -4.65 -13.07 -2.60
CA ARG A 180 -5.55 -14.03 -3.27
C ARG A 180 -4.83 -14.80 -4.36
N ALA A 181 -4.11 -14.09 -5.23
CA ALA A 181 -3.30 -14.70 -6.28
C ALA A 181 -2.21 -15.65 -5.72
N ALA A 182 -1.59 -15.31 -4.59
CA ALA A 182 -0.64 -16.20 -3.93
C ALA A 182 -1.33 -17.46 -3.35
N GLY A 183 -2.55 -17.33 -2.84
CA GLY A 183 -3.39 -18.45 -2.42
C GLY A 183 -3.71 -19.39 -3.58
N ASP A 184 -4.18 -18.84 -4.70
CA ASP A 184 -4.47 -19.62 -5.92
C ASP A 184 -3.21 -20.31 -6.48
N ALA A 185 -2.05 -19.65 -6.40
CA ALA A 185 -0.77 -20.25 -6.80
C ALA A 185 -0.38 -21.43 -5.89
N LEU A 186 -0.69 -21.35 -4.59
CA LEU A 186 -0.42 -22.43 -3.65
C LEU A 186 -1.34 -23.63 -3.91
N THR A 187 -2.64 -23.41 -4.13
CA THR A 187 -3.58 -24.49 -4.46
C THR A 187 -3.21 -25.19 -5.76
N LEU A 188 -2.79 -24.43 -6.78
CA LEU A 188 -2.26 -24.98 -8.03
C LEU A 188 -0.98 -25.80 -7.80
N ALA A 189 -0.06 -25.31 -6.97
CA ALA A 189 1.18 -26.03 -6.66
C ALA A 189 0.93 -27.32 -5.87
N ASP A 190 -0.05 -27.32 -4.95
CA ASP A 190 -0.49 -28.52 -4.24
C ASP A 190 -1.09 -29.57 -5.19
N ALA A 191 -1.92 -29.14 -6.15
CA ALA A 191 -2.47 -30.01 -7.17
C ALA A 191 -1.36 -30.61 -8.07
N GLN A 192 -0.37 -29.79 -8.46
CA GLN A 192 0.77 -30.26 -9.25
C GLN A 192 1.61 -31.29 -8.49
N LEU A 193 1.85 -31.07 -7.19
CA LEU A 193 2.56 -32.04 -6.33
C LEU A 193 1.79 -33.36 -6.26
N ALA A 194 0.48 -33.31 -6.05
CA ALA A 194 -0.36 -34.50 -6.01
C ALA A 194 -0.30 -35.27 -7.34
N LEU A 195 -0.39 -34.57 -8.48
CA LEU A 195 -0.26 -35.16 -9.81
C LEU A 195 1.12 -35.81 -10.03
N SER A 196 2.21 -35.10 -9.71
CA SER A 196 3.58 -35.65 -9.82
C SER A 196 3.78 -36.89 -8.94
N GLY A 197 3.17 -36.91 -7.75
CA GLY A 197 3.15 -38.10 -6.88
C GLY A 197 2.46 -39.30 -7.51
N GLN A 198 1.29 -39.09 -8.15
CA GLN A 198 0.57 -40.15 -8.87
C GLN A 198 1.36 -40.66 -10.08
N LEU A 199 1.99 -39.76 -10.85
CA LEU A 199 2.81 -40.13 -12.00
C LEU A 199 4.04 -40.93 -11.60
N LEU A 200 4.68 -40.61 -10.48
CA LEU A 200 5.78 -41.39 -9.94
C LEU A 200 5.32 -42.79 -9.54
N ALA A 201 4.18 -42.92 -8.84
CA ALA A 201 3.61 -44.21 -8.47
C ALA A 201 3.32 -45.08 -9.70
N ALA A 202 2.60 -44.54 -10.69
CA ALA A 202 2.35 -45.22 -11.95
C ALA A 202 3.65 -45.58 -12.70
N GLY A 203 4.70 -44.77 -12.56
CA GLY A 203 6.01 -45.03 -13.17
C GLY A 203 6.73 -46.20 -12.54
N ARG A 204 6.63 -46.36 -11.22
CA ARG A 204 7.16 -47.52 -10.50
C ARG A 204 6.45 -48.81 -10.93
N ASP A 205 5.13 -48.76 -11.09
CA ASP A 205 4.36 -49.92 -11.56
C ASP A 205 4.74 -50.31 -13.00
N GLN A 206 4.86 -49.33 -13.89
CA GLN A 206 5.33 -49.55 -15.26
C GLN A 206 6.76 -50.11 -15.31
N ARG A 207 7.64 -49.65 -14.41
CA ARG A 207 9.00 -50.16 -14.29
C ARG A 207 9.01 -51.63 -13.84
N ALA A 208 8.18 -52.00 -12.87
CA ALA A 208 8.02 -53.38 -12.41
C ALA A 208 7.52 -54.31 -13.53
N GLN A 209 6.73 -53.77 -14.47
CA GLN A 209 6.26 -54.47 -15.67
C GLN A 209 7.28 -54.46 -16.83
N GLY A 210 8.44 -53.83 -16.66
CA GLY A 210 9.48 -53.72 -17.70
C GLY A 210 9.15 -52.71 -18.82
N LEU A 211 8.11 -51.89 -18.66
CA LEU A 211 7.63 -50.94 -19.67
C LEU A 211 8.30 -49.55 -19.59
N LEU A 212 9.01 -49.24 -18.50
CA LEU A 212 9.70 -47.98 -18.28
C LEU A 212 11.20 -48.20 -18.09
N THR A 213 12.02 -47.28 -18.59
CA THR A 213 13.48 -47.28 -18.35
C THR A 213 13.80 -46.65 -16.99
N GLU A 214 15.00 -46.93 -16.47
CA GLU A 214 15.48 -46.34 -15.21
C GLU A 214 15.59 -44.81 -15.31
N SER A 215 16.10 -44.31 -16.45
CA SER A 215 16.17 -42.86 -16.71
C SER A 215 14.80 -42.19 -16.63
N GLY A 216 13.75 -42.82 -17.18
CA GLY A 216 12.40 -42.29 -17.11
C GLY A 216 11.82 -42.28 -15.69
N LEU A 217 12.26 -43.17 -14.81
CA LEU A 217 11.90 -43.14 -13.39
C LEU A 217 12.58 -41.96 -12.67
N LEU A 218 13.87 -41.74 -12.93
CA LEU A 218 14.62 -40.61 -12.38
C LEU A 218 14.05 -39.27 -12.84
N ASP A 219 13.62 -39.14 -14.10
CA ASP A 219 12.95 -37.93 -14.61
C ASP A 219 11.65 -37.65 -13.84
N ARG A 220 10.84 -38.68 -13.53
CA ARG A 220 9.62 -38.51 -12.72
C ARG A 220 9.94 -38.12 -11.28
N GLN A 221 11.04 -38.63 -10.72
CA GLN A 221 11.49 -38.25 -9.39
C GLN A 221 11.97 -36.80 -9.34
N ALA A 222 12.75 -36.38 -10.34
CA ALA A 222 13.16 -34.98 -10.49
C ALA A 222 11.94 -34.04 -10.66
N ASN A 223 10.91 -34.46 -11.40
CA ASN A 223 9.66 -33.70 -11.53
C ASN A 223 8.91 -33.54 -10.19
N LEU A 224 8.90 -34.58 -9.34
CA LEU A 224 8.31 -34.51 -8.02
C LEU A 224 9.07 -33.53 -7.12
N GLU A 225 10.40 -33.60 -7.11
CA GLU A 225 11.25 -32.66 -6.35
C GLU A 225 11.06 -31.22 -6.85
N ALA A 226 10.96 -31.01 -8.16
CA ALA A 226 10.65 -29.71 -8.75
C ALA A 226 9.27 -29.19 -8.31
N ALA A 227 8.24 -30.06 -8.26
CA ALA A 227 6.90 -29.71 -7.78
C ALA A 227 6.89 -29.36 -6.28
N GLN A 228 7.64 -30.10 -5.45
CA GLN A 228 7.83 -29.77 -4.03
C GLN A 228 8.48 -28.40 -3.85
N ALA A 229 9.58 -28.13 -4.57
CA ALA A 229 10.21 -26.82 -4.54
C ALA A 229 9.28 -25.71 -5.05
N GLY A 230 8.41 -26.01 -6.02
CA GLY A 230 7.35 -25.12 -6.50
C GLY A 230 6.35 -24.76 -5.39
N ARG A 231 5.83 -25.75 -4.68
CA ARG A 231 4.94 -25.58 -3.53
C ARG A 231 5.57 -24.72 -2.43
N ASP A 232 6.82 -24.99 -2.07
CA ASP A 232 7.52 -24.22 -1.04
C ASP A 232 7.70 -22.74 -1.44
N ARG A 233 7.94 -22.46 -2.72
CA ARG A 233 7.99 -21.08 -3.24
C ARG A 233 6.62 -20.41 -3.13
N ALA A 234 5.54 -21.11 -3.47
CA ALA A 234 4.18 -20.58 -3.35
C ALA A 234 3.80 -20.32 -1.88
N ALA A 235 4.14 -21.22 -0.95
CA ALA A 235 3.89 -21.05 0.48
C ALA A 235 4.64 -19.82 1.06
N ARG A 236 5.89 -19.61 0.63
CA ARG A 236 6.65 -18.41 0.96
C ARG A 236 6.01 -17.15 0.38
N ALA A 237 5.49 -17.20 -0.85
CA ALA A 237 4.80 -16.07 -1.47
C ALA A 237 3.54 -15.67 -0.68
N VAL A 238 2.74 -16.63 -0.20
CA VAL A 238 1.59 -16.36 0.69
C VAL A 238 2.05 -15.68 1.98
N THR A 239 3.12 -16.17 2.59
CA THR A 239 3.67 -15.59 3.83
C THR A 239 4.15 -14.14 3.61
N GLN A 240 4.81 -13.87 2.48
CA GLN A 240 5.24 -12.52 2.10
C GLN A 240 4.06 -11.58 1.84
N ALA A 241 3.01 -12.06 1.17
CA ALA A 241 1.79 -11.29 0.91
C ALA A 241 1.06 -10.93 2.22
N ARG A 242 0.97 -11.87 3.17
CA ARG A 242 0.45 -11.59 4.52
C ARG A 242 1.30 -10.55 5.24
N ALA A 243 2.62 -10.69 5.21
CA ALA A 243 3.54 -9.73 5.82
C ALA A 243 3.46 -8.32 5.18
N ALA A 244 3.05 -8.21 3.91
CA ALA A 244 2.80 -6.92 3.27
C ALA A 244 1.51 -6.27 3.80
N LEU A 245 0.44 -7.06 3.99
CA LEU A 245 -0.82 -6.58 4.59
C LEU A 245 -0.64 -6.16 6.04
N THR A 246 0.08 -6.94 6.85
CA THR A 246 0.33 -6.59 8.27
C THR A 246 1.15 -5.29 8.40
N ARG A 247 2.14 -5.07 7.52
CA ARG A 247 2.90 -3.81 7.48
C ARG A 247 2.02 -2.61 7.12
N LEU A 248 1.04 -2.80 6.23
CA LEU A 248 0.11 -1.74 5.84
C LEU A 248 -0.88 -1.39 6.98
N LEU A 249 -1.40 -2.42 7.65
CA LEU A 249 -2.46 -2.27 8.65
C LEU A 249 -1.91 -2.02 10.06
N GLY A 250 -0.63 -2.28 10.31
CA GLY A 250 0.03 -2.16 11.60
C GLY A 250 -0.40 -3.21 12.63
N THR A 251 -1.30 -4.11 12.25
CA THR A 251 -1.84 -5.22 13.04
C THR A 251 -2.05 -6.41 12.11
N ASP A 252 -1.94 -7.63 12.62
CA ASP A 252 -2.26 -8.83 11.86
C ASP A 252 -3.79 -8.99 11.82
N PRO A 253 -4.46 -8.76 10.67
CA PRO A 253 -5.92 -8.75 10.62
C PRO A 253 -6.51 -10.13 10.32
N LEU A 254 -5.68 -11.12 9.96
CA LEU A 254 -6.15 -12.39 9.42
C LEU A 254 -5.91 -13.52 10.43
N PRO A 255 -6.92 -14.33 10.78
CA PRO A 255 -6.67 -15.60 11.43
C PRO A 255 -5.80 -16.49 10.51
N ALA A 256 -5.01 -17.39 11.10
CA ALA A 256 -4.02 -18.21 10.39
C ALA A 256 -4.58 -18.96 9.15
N THR A 257 -5.88 -19.23 9.14
CA THR A 257 -6.66 -19.79 8.02
C THR A 257 -7.68 -18.76 7.53
N PRO A 258 -7.37 -18.01 6.46
CA PRO A 258 -8.39 -17.34 5.69
C PRO A 258 -9.10 -18.41 4.87
N ASP A 259 -10.37 -18.66 5.17
CA ASP A 259 -11.28 -19.31 4.20
C ASP A 259 -11.37 -18.34 3.00
N LEU A 260 -10.62 -18.63 1.94
CA LEU A 260 -10.57 -17.89 0.67
C LEU A 260 -11.25 -18.68 -0.44
#